data_AF-A0A939RPY0-F1
#
_entry.id   AF-A0A939RPY0-F1
#
_cell.length_a   1.000
_cell.length_b   1.000
_cell.length_c   1.000
_cell.angle_alpha   90.00
_cell.angle_beta   90.00
_cell.angle_gamma   90.00
#
_symmetry.space_group_name_H-M   'P 1'
#
loop_
_entity.id
_entity.type
_entity.pdbx_description
1 polymer ?
#
loop_
_entity_poly.entity_id
_entity_poly.type
_entity_poly.pdbx_seq_one_letter_code
_entity_poly.pdbx_strand_id
1 'polypeptide(L)' 'MYFADKKTVTCKCGEPLSELMLVDDQTTGIKFHVGRCLSCREVTVVRSQDMPSNDNA' A
#
# COMPACT_ATOMS: atom_id res chain seq x y z
N MET A 1 13.81 21.21 6.06
CA MET A 1 13.77 20.18 5.00
C MET A 1 12.43 19.46 5.14
N TYR A 2 11.52 19.60 4.17
CA TYR A 2 10.26 18.87 4.17
C TYR A 2 10.53 17.47 3.63
N PHE A 3 10.53 16.47 4.51
CA PHE A 3 10.52 15.08 4.09
C PHE A 3 9.09 14.77 3.70
N ALA A 4 8.80 14.70 2.40
CA ALA A 4 7.52 14.22 1.92
C ALA A 4 7.32 12.80 2.48
N ASP A 5 6.30 12.62 3.32
CA ASP A 5 5.84 11.35 3.86
C ASP A 5 5.76 10.29 2.75
N LYS A 6 6.81 9.48 2.61
CA LYS A 6 6.68 8.15 2.02
C LYS A 6 5.74 7.39 2.95
N LYS A 7 4.44 7.40 2.67
CA LYS A 7 3.44 6.61 3.40
C LYS A 7 3.87 5.14 3.34
N THR A 8 4.40 4.64 4.45
CA THR A 8 4.76 3.24 4.62
C THR A 8 3.49 2.42 4.76
N VAL A 9 3.26 1.48 3.85
CA VAL A 9 2.13 0.54 3.97
C VAL A 9 2.44 -0.45 5.08
N THR A 10 1.54 -0.61 6.04
CA THR A 10 1.69 -1.57 7.13
C THR A 10 0.82 -2.81 6.92
N CYS A 11 1.30 -3.95 7.40
CA CYS A 11 0.50 -5.17 7.53
C CYS A 11 -0.58 -4.99 8.61
N LYS A 12 -1.50 -5.96 8.69
CA LYS A 12 -2.45 -6.10 9.80
C LYS A 12 -1.78 -6.20 11.17
N CYS A 13 -0.55 -6.71 11.22
CA CYS A 13 0.28 -6.78 12.40
C CYS A 13 0.94 -5.45 12.83
N GLY A 14 0.77 -4.37 12.06
CA GLY A 14 1.38 -3.06 12.33
C GLY A 14 2.80 -2.90 11.78
N GLU A 15 3.45 -3.99 11.34
CA GLU A 15 4.78 -3.96 10.73
C GLU A 15 4.76 -3.36 9.32
N PRO A 16 5.79 -2.58 8.95
CA PRO A 16 5.89 -2.01 7.61
C PRO A 16 6.17 -3.10 6.57
N LEU A 17 5.48 -3.02 5.43
CA LEU A 17 5.77 -3.83 4.26
C LEU A 17 7.00 -3.27 3.56
N SER A 18 8.10 -4.02 3.60
CA SER A 18 9.35 -3.61 2.95
C SER A 18 9.31 -3.77 1.44
N GLU A 19 8.50 -4.70 0.93
CA GLU A 19 8.42 -5.03 -0.50
C GLU A 19 6.95 -5.02 -0.96
N LEU A 20 6.63 -4.05 -1.81
CA LEU A 20 5.34 -3.92 -2.48
C LEU A 20 5.55 -4.11 -3.97
N MET A 21 4.86 -5.10 -4.54
CA MET A 21 4.81 -5.33 -5.97
C MET A 21 3.61 -4.62 -6.57
N LEU A 22 3.82 -3.80 -7.59
CA LEU A 22 2.72 -3.22 -8.36
C LEU A 22 2.16 -4.27 -9.31
N VAL A 23 0.86 -4.54 -9.17
CA VAL A 23 0.08 -5.42 -10.03
C VAL A 23 -0.96 -4.56 -10.76
N ASP A 24 -0.97 -4.64 -12.09
CA ASP A 24 -1.92 -3.95 -12.95
C ASP A 24 -2.98 -4.95 -13.40
N ASP A 25 -4.24 -4.71 -13.02
CA ASP A 25 -5.36 -5.49 -13.54
C ASP A 25 -5.79 -4.92 -14.89
N GLN A 26 -5.32 -5.52 -15.98
CA GLN A 26 -5.62 -5.06 -17.34
C GLN A 26 -7.11 -5.15 -17.71
N THR A 27 -7.90 -5.94 -16.99
CA THR A 27 -9.33 -6.09 -17.20
C THR A 27 -10.12 -4.86 -16.75
N THR A 28 -9.72 -4.26 -15.63
CA THR A 28 -10.39 -3.10 -15.02
C THR A 28 -9.56 -1.81 -15.12
N GLY A 29 -8.29 -1.90 -15.52
CA GLY A 29 -7.33 -0.80 -15.54
C GLY A 29 -6.90 -0.34 -14.14
N ILE A 30 -7.19 -1.12 -13.10
CA ILE A 30 -6.89 -0.77 -11.71
C ILE A 30 -5.52 -1.32 -11.33
N LYS A 31 -4.71 -0.46 -10.71
CA LYS A 31 -3.41 -0.83 -10.14
C LYS A 31 -3.53 -1.13 -8.65
N PHE A 32 -2.79 -2.14 -8.20
CA PHE A 32 -2.72 -2.57 -6.80
C PHE A 32 -1.26 -2.75 -6.37
N HIS A 33 -0.92 -2.32 -5.16
CA HIS A 33 0.31 -2.70 -4.50
C HIS A 33 0.05 -3.93 -3.64
N VAL A 34 0.76 -5.02 -3.94
CA VAL A 34 0.67 -6.29 -3.22
C VAL A 34 1.96 -6.49 -2.45
N GLY A 35 1.89 -6.60 -1.13
CA GLY A 35 3.02 -6.93 -0.28
C GLY A 35 2.74 -8.13 0.59
N ARG A 36 3.79 -8.89 0.91
CA ARG A 36 3.71 -9.97 1.90
C ARG A 36 4.47 -9.54 3.15
N CYS A 37 3.80 -9.62 4.29
CA CYS A 37 4.46 -9.38 5.56
C CYS A 37 5.22 -10.65 6.00
N LEU A 38 6.49 -10.52 6.37
CA LEU A 38 7.27 -11.65 6.88
C LEU A 38 6.91 -12.00 8.33
N SER A 39 6.47 -11.01 9.12
CA SER A 39 6.15 -11.18 10.55
C SER A 39 4.85 -11.96 10.77
N CYS A 40 3.73 -11.55 10.14
CA CYS A 40 2.45 -12.27 10.25
C CYS A 40 2.17 -13.25 9.10
N ARG A 41 3.03 -13.29 8.07
CA ARG A 41 2.88 -14.11 6.86
C ARG A 41 1.61 -13.81 6.03
N GLU A 42 0.91 -12.73 6.32
CA GLU A 42 -0.26 -12.29 5.56
C GLU A 42 0.12 -11.52 4.29
N VAL A 43 -0.79 -11.54 3.33
CA VAL A 43 -0.72 -10.75 2.09
C VAL A 43 -1.61 -9.53 2.25
N THR A 44 -1.06 -8.36 1.97
CA THR A 44 -1.76 -7.08 1.99
C THR A 44 -1.85 -6.55 0.57
N VAL A 45 -3.06 -6.23 0.14
CA VAL A 45 -3.33 -5.65 -1.17
C VAL A 45 -3.88 -4.25 -0.95
N VAL A 46 -3.19 -3.25 -1.48
CA VAL A 46 -3.60 -1.85 -1.41
C VAL A 46 -3.89 -1.37 -2.81
N ARG A 47 -5.11 -0.90 -3.08
CA ARG A 47 -5.42 -0.29 -4.37
C ARG A 47 -4.58 0.97 -4.53
N SER A 48 -3.86 1.09 -5.65
CA SER A 48 -3.02 2.26 -5.97
C SER A 48 -3.85 3.54 -6.25
N GLN A 49 -5.19 3.44 -6.20
CA GLN A 49 -6.15 4.52 -6.42
C GLN A 49 -6.72 5.13 -5.14
N ASP A 50 -6.35 4.66 -3.95
CA ASP A 50 -6.81 5.24 -2.68
C ASP A 50 -5.67 5.98 -1.98
N MET A 51 -5.30 7.11 -2.55
CA MET A 51 -4.97 8.27 -1.70
C MET A 51 -6.31 8.96 -1.47
N PRO A 52 -6.99 8.79 -0.31
CA PRO A 52 -7.92 9.82 0.08
C PRO A 52 -7.08 11.10 0.14
N SER A 53 -7.33 12.03 -0.79
CA SER A 53 -7.18 13.44 -0.48
C SER A 53 -7.78 13.57 0.92
N ASN A 54 -6.94 13.88 1.89
CA ASN A 54 -7.38 14.14 3.24
C ASN A 54 -8.25 15.39 3.19
N ASP A 55 -9.52 15.18 2.86
CA ASP A 55 -10.61 16.10 3.16
C ASP A 55 -10.75 16.05 4.68
N ASN A 56 -10.06 16.98 5.32
CA ASN A 56 -10.32 17.35 6.70
C ASN A 56 -10.23 18.87 6.75
N ALA A 57 -11.41 19.46 6.52
CA ALA A 57 -11.99 20.66 7.13
C ALA A 57 -11.12 21.91 7.32
#